data_AF-A0A142XDU3-F1
#
_entry.id   AF-A0A142XDU3-F1
#
_cell.length_a   1.000
_cell.length_b   1.000
_cell.length_c   1.000
_cell.angle_alpha   90.00
_cell.angle_beta   90.00
_cell.angle_gamma   90.00
#
_symmetry.space_group_name_H-M   'P 1'
#
loop_
_entity.id
_entity.type
_entity.pdbx_description
1 polymer ?
#
loop_
_entity_poly.entity_id
_entity_poly.type
_entity_poly.pdbx_seq_one_letter_code
_entity_poly.pdbx_strand_id
1 'polypeptide(L)'
;MLLLLFSGEAIAPAAPTGVHVGTRTVSGVPLYFVLPDPVPGGGSVITATLTRNGDVVATGVADSPYYFLPAAYGDVFGVRAVDEFGSESAEVTVVYQSGGRQFGAVGRGGARFTIGGDDGSSP
;
A
#
# COMPACT_ATOMS: atom_id res chain seq x y z
N MET A 1 -28.17 -23.22 29.58
CA MET A 1 -27.84 -23.01 28.15
C MET A 1 -26.58 -22.18 28.11
N LEU A 2 -25.43 -22.81 27.87
CA LEU A 2 -24.13 -22.13 27.83
C LEU A 2 -23.94 -21.62 26.40
N LEU A 3 -24.04 -20.30 26.20
CA LEU A 3 -23.74 -19.67 24.92
C LEU A 3 -22.21 -19.54 24.82
N LEU A 4 -21.57 -20.48 24.13
CA LEU A 4 -20.17 -20.33 23.72
C LEU A 4 -20.14 -19.26 22.62
N LEU A 5 -19.83 -18.01 22.98
CA LEU A 5 -19.39 -17.03 21.99
C LEU A 5 -18.03 -17.49 21.50
N PHE A 6 -17.99 -18.10 20.30
CA PHE A 6 -16.75 -18.17 19.55
C PHE A 6 -16.41 -16.72 19.16
N SER A 7 -15.53 -16.07 19.93
CA SER A 7 -14.80 -14.92 19.43
C SER A 7 -13.84 -15.43 18.35
N GLY A 8 -14.38 -15.76 17.17
CA GLY A 8 -13.57 -15.96 15.99
C GLY A 8 -12.92 -14.62 15.70
N GLU A 9 -11.66 -14.47 16.08
CA GLU A 9 -10.88 -13.29 15.73
C GLU A 9 -10.84 -13.24 14.19
N ALA A 10 -11.45 -12.20 13.60
CA ALA A 10 -11.41 -12.02 12.16
C ALA A 10 -9.94 -11.87 11.76
N ILE A 11 -9.43 -12.82 10.97
CA ILE A 11 -8.06 -12.78 10.48
C ILE A 11 -8.00 -11.68 9.42
N ALA A 12 -7.35 -10.57 9.75
CA ALA A 12 -7.15 -9.48 8.82
C ALA A 12 -6.40 -9.95 7.56
N PRO A 13 -6.70 -9.38 6.38
CA PRO A 13 -5.99 -9.74 5.16
C PRO A 13 -4.51 -9.38 5.24
N ALA A 14 -3.69 -10.06 4.45
CA ALA A 14 -2.29 -9.71 4.30
C ALA A 14 -2.13 -8.31 3.68
N ALA A 15 -0.94 -7.73 3.81
CA ALA A 15 -0.65 -6.41 3.25
C ALA A 15 -0.45 -6.47 1.72
N PRO A 16 -0.81 -5.40 0.97
CA PRO A 16 -0.51 -5.29 -0.46
C PRO A 16 0.98 -5.43 -0.76
N THR A 17 1.31 -5.99 -1.92
CA THR A 17 2.69 -6.14 -2.39
C THR A 17 2.93 -5.32 -3.66
N GLY A 18 4.20 -5.20 -4.08
CA GLY A 18 4.54 -4.47 -5.31
C GLY A 18 4.17 -2.99 -5.31
N VAL A 19 3.98 -2.38 -4.13
CA VAL A 19 3.52 -0.99 -4.00
C VAL A 19 4.60 -0.03 -4.50
N HIS A 20 4.33 0.69 -5.60
CA HIS A 20 5.29 1.62 -6.17
C HIS A 20 4.62 2.73 -7.01
N VAL A 21 5.30 3.87 -7.16
CA VAL A 21 4.78 5.04 -7.91
C VAL A 21 5.53 5.19 -9.22
N GLY A 22 4.82 5.16 -10.35
CA GLY A 22 5.42 5.34 -11.66
C GLY A 22 5.76 6.79 -11.99
N THR A 23 6.20 6.99 -13.23
CA THR A 23 6.57 8.31 -13.75
C THR A 23 5.36 9.24 -13.79
N ARG A 24 5.57 10.49 -13.36
CA ARG A 24 4.54 11.53 -13.45
C ARG A 24 4.17 11.83 -14.89
N THR A 25 2.88 11.85 -15.13
CA THR A 25 2.24 12.33 -16.34
C THR A 25 1.62 13.71 -16.07
N VAL A 26 1.06 14.32 -17.12
CA VAL A 26 0.29 15.57 -16.98
C VAL A 26 -0.92 15.44 -16.05
N SER A 27 -1.48 14.23 -15.93
CA SER A 27 -2.70 13.96 -15.14
C SER A 27 -2.42 13.47 -13.71
N GLY A 28 -1.15 13.24 -13.35
CA GLY A 28 -0.77 12.71 -12.04
C GLY A 28 0.26 11.58 -12.15
N VAL A 29 0.39 10.79 -11.08
CA VAL A 29 1.27 9.62 -11.00
C VAL A 29 0.43 8.34 -10.93
N PRO A 30 0.83 7.27 -11.64
CA PRO A 30 0.22 5.97 -11.44
C PRO A 30 0.81 5.31 -10.17
N LEU A 31 -0.06 4.88 -9.26
CA LEU A 31 0.27 4.04 -8.11
C LEU A 31 -0.05 2.58 -8.45
N TYR A 32 0.96 1.73 -8.41
CA TYR A 32 0.87 0.29 -8.66
C TYR A 32 0.88 -0.46 -7.33
N PHE A 33 0.12 -1.54 -7.25
CA PHE A 33 0.12 -2.49 -6.12
C PHE A 33 -0.52 -3.80 -6.56
N VAL A 34 -0.35 -4.84 -5.75
CA VAL A 34 -0.99 -6.15 -5.92
C VAL A 34 -1.72 -6.48 -4.62
N LEU A 35 -3.01 -6.79 -4.74
CA LEU A 35 -3.80 -7.28 -3.61
C LEU A 35 -3.37 -8.71 -3.27
N PRO A 36 -3.27 -9.06 -1.98
CA PRO A 36 -2.87 -10.41 -1.59
C PRO A 36 -3.99 -11.41 -1.81
N ASP A 37 -3.60 -12.67 -1.99
CA ASP A 37 -4.54 -13.79 -2.01
C ASP A 37 -5.32 -13.91 -0.69
N PRO A 38 -6.52 -14.52 -0.71
CA PRO A 38 -7.27 -14.84 0.50
C PRO A 38 -6.44 -15.66 1.49
N VAL A 39 -6.50 -15.29 2.77
CA VAL A 39 -5.83 -16.03 3.84
C VAL A 39 -6.70 -17.24 4.23
N PRO A 40 -6.14 -18.45 4.40
CA PRO A 40 -6.90 -19.60 4.90
C PRO A 40 -7.57 -19.29 6.25
N GLY A 41 -8.90 -19.32 6.30
CA GLY A 41 -9.70 -18.96 7.49
C GLY A 41 -9.94 -17.45 7.67
N GLY A 42 -9.44 -16.61 6.76
CA GLY A 42 -9.78 -15.19 6.64
C GLY A 42 -10.75 -14.93 5.48
N GLY A 43 -11.12 -13.66 5.29
CA GLY A 43 -11.96 -13.23 4.17
C GLY A 43 -11.19 -13.13 2.85
N SER A 44 -11.92 -13.20 1.75
CA SER A 44 -11.37 -12.91 0.43
C SER A 44 -11.06 -11.42 0.31
N VAL A 45 -9.84 -11.05 -0.09
CA VAL A 45 -9.50 -9.66 -0.40
C VAL A 45 -10.21 -9.26 -1.68
N ILE A 46 -11.02 -8.21 -1.61
CA ILE A 46 -11.86 -7.77 -2.74
C ILE A 46 -11.51 -6.37 -3.22
N THR A 47 -10.98 -5.51 -2.35
CA THR A 47 -10.70 -4.12 -2.69
C THR A 47 -9.52 -3.55 -1.90
N ALA A 48 -9.14 -2.31 -2.21
CA ALA A 48 -8.15 -1.53 -1.48
C ALA A 48 -8.73 -0.21 -0.92
N THR A 49 -8.09 0.27 0.14
CA THR A 49 -8.17 1.66 0.59
C THR A 49 -6.84 2.35 0.24
N LEU A 50 -6.91 3.48 -0.47
CA LEU A 50 -5.75 4.29 -0.82
C LEU A 50 -5.68 5.53 0.08
N THR A 51 -4.49 5.83 0.56
CA THR A 51 -4.22 7.02 1.34
C THR A 51 -3.17 7.92 0.67
N ARG A 52 -3.21 9.21 1.00
CA ARG A 52 -2.18 10.18 0.67
C ARG A 52 -1.91 11.03 1.90
N ASN A 53 -0.66 11.09 2.33
CA ASN A 53 -0.22 11.83 3.52
C ASN A 53 -1.05 11.47 4.77
N GLY A 54 -1.55 10.24 4.84
CA GLY A 54 -2.40 9.73 5.91
C GLY A 54 -3.91 9.91 5.68
N ASP A 55 -4.33 10.72 4.70
CA ASP A 55 -5.74 10.93 4.37
C ASP A 55 -6.24 9.89 3.38
N VAL A 56 -7.44 9.36 3.61
CA VAL A 56 -8.09 8.44 2.66
C VAL A 56 -8.51 9.22 1.41
N VAL A 57 -8.00 8.80 0.25
CA VAL A 57 -8.33 9.42 -1.05
C VAL A 57 -9.23 8.55 -1.91
N ALA A 58 -9.26 7.24 -1.67
CA ALA A 58 -10.16 6.31 -2.33
C ALA A 58 -10.40 5.05 -1.48
N THR A 59 -11.60 4.48 -1.58
CA THR A 59 -12.01 3.20 -0.97
C THR A 59 -12.75 2.36 -2.01
N GLY A 60 -12.85 1.05 -1.79
CA GLY A 60 -13.52 0.14 -2.75
C GLY A 60 -12.77 0.02 -4.08
N VAL A 61 -11.46 0.27 -4.04
CA VAL A 61 -10.57 0.28 -5.19
C VAL A 61 -10.35 -1.17 -5.62
N ALA A 62 -10.91 -1.57 -6.76
CA ALA A 62 -10.80 -2.92 -7.29
C ALA A 62 -9.35 -3.28 -7.69
N ASP A 63 -9.12 -4.56 -7.95
CA ASP A 63 -7.85 -5.00 -8.51
C ASP A 63 -7.65 -4.36 -9.90
N SER A 64 -6.64 -3.51 -10.01
CA SER A 64 -6.30 -2.75 -11.20
C SER A 64 -4.78 -2.69 -11.29
N PRO A 65 -4.19 -2.72 -12.51
CA PRO A 65 -2.75 -2.62 -12.65
C PRO A 65 -2.18 -1.34 -12.02
N TYR A 66 -2.96 -0.25 -11.97
CA TYR A 66 -2.60 0.98 -11.28
C TYR A 66 -3.80 1.90 -11.02
N TYR A 67 -3.59 2.91 -10.18
CA TYR A 67 -4.51 4.02 -9.94
C TYR A 67 -3.82 5.37 -10.14
N PHE A 68 -4.44 6.26 -10.92
CA PHE A 68 -3.92 7.61 -11.11
C PHE A 68 -4.28 8.51 -9.94
N LEU A 69 -3.26 9.11 -9.34
CA LEU A 69 -3.39 10.05 -8.24
C LEU A 69 -2.74 11.38 -8.63
N PRO A 70 -3.40 12.54 -8.42
CA PRO A 70 -2.70 13.81 -8.44
C PRO A 70 -1.60 13.79 -7.38
N ALA A 71 -0.40 14.30 -7.66
CA ALA A 71 0.73 14.17 -6.74
C ALA A 71 1.68 15.36 -6.78
N ALA A 72 2.24 15.67 -5.62
CA ALA A 72 3.37 16.55 -5.43
C ALA A 72 4.56 15.77 -4.86
N TYR A 73 5.78 16.18 -5.21
CA TYR A 73 6.97 15.56 -4.64
C TYR A 73 6.94 15.63 -3.11
N GLY A 74 7.24 14.51 -2.46
CA GLY A 74 7.12 14.33 -1.02
C GLY A 74 5.82 13.67 -0.57
N ASP A 75 4.81 13.54 -1.44
CA ASP A 75 3.57 12.84 -1.10
C ASP A 75 3.85 11.38 -0.72
N VAL A 76 3.26 10.95 0.39
CA VAL A 76 3.31 9.57 0.87
C VAL A 76 2.01 8.88 0.48
N PHE A 77 2.07 7.89 -0.40
CA PHE A 77 0.93 7.08 -0.79
C PHE A 77 0.88 5.82 0.06
N GLY A 78 -0.30 5.47 0.57
CA GLY A 78 -0.54 4.24 1.29
C GLY A 78 -1.57 3.36 0.62
N VAL A 79 -1.41 2.05 0.78
CA VAL A 79 -2.34 1.03 0.30
C VAL A 79 -2.65 0.07 1.44
N ARG A 80 -3.94 -0.18 1.67
CA ARG A 80 -4.46 -1.23 2.57
C ARG A 80 -5.37 -2.14 1.77
N ALA A 81 -5.21 -3.45 1.93
CA ALA A 81 -6.14 -4.43 1.39
C ALA A 81 -7.38 -4.51 2.29
N VAL A 82 -8.54 -4.72 1.68
CA VAL A 82 -9.84 -4.83 2.36
C VAL A 82 -10.51 -6.13 1.95
N ASP A 83 -10.89 -6.94 2.93
CA ASP A 83 -11.61 -8.19 2.71
C ASP A 83 -13.13 -7.98 2.56
N GLU A 84 -13.84 -9.07 2.23
CA GLU A 84 -15.29 -9.10 2.09
C GLU A 84 -16.08 -8.77 3.37
N PHE A 85 -15.41 -8.78 4.53
CA PHE A 85 -15.97 -8.44 5.83
C PHE A 85 -15.64 -6.99 6.25
N GLY A 86 -14.86 -6.27 5.44
CA GLY A 86 -14.41 -4.91 5.73
C GLY A 86 -13.18 -4.82 6.63
N SER A 87 -12.49 -5.93 6.88
CA SER A 87 -11.22 -5.93 7.64
C SER A 87 -10.10 -5.37 6.78
N GLU A 88 -9.30 -4.48 7.35
CA GLU A 88 -8.16 -3.87 6.66
C GLU A 88 -6.83 -4.53 7.04
N SER A 89 -5.93 -4.62 6.08
CA SER A 89 -4.55 -5.05 6.30
C SER A 89 -3.70 -3.96 6.97
N ALA A 90 -2.46 -4.31 7.32
CA ALA A 90 -1.42 -3.32 7.54
C ALA A 90 -1.23 -2.45 6.28
N GLU A 91 -0.94 -1.16 6.50
CA GLU A 91 -0.70 -0.21 5.43
C GLU A 91 0.74 -0.30 4.90
N VAL A 92 0.86 -0.31 3.58
CA VAL A 92 2.14 -0.22 2.88
C VAL A 92 2.24 1.15 2.23
N THR A 93 3.30 1.88 2.56
CA THR A 93 3.49 3.25 2.09
C THR A 93 4.70 3.40 1.16
N VAL A 94 4.59 4.31 0.20
CA VAL A 94 5.65 4.70 -0.74
C VAL A 94 5.69 6.21 -0.88
N VAL A 95 6.88 6.79 -0.93
CA VAL A 95 7.07 8.24 -1.09
C VAL A 95 7.29 8.56 -2.56
N TYR A 96 6.54 9.53 -3.08
CA TYR A 96 6.77 10.06 -4.43
C TYR A 96 7.89 11.10 -4.43
N GLN A 97 8.91 10.89 -5.27
CA GLN A 97 10.11 11.73 -5.31
C GLN A 97 10.50 12.14 -6.73
N SER A 98 11.29 13.22 -6.82
CA SER A 98 11.81 13.72 -8.09
C SER A 98 12.89 12.81 -8.64
N GLY A 99 12.80 12.48 -9.94
CA GLY A 99 13.81 11.69 -10.64
C GLY A 99 13.58 10.18 -10.64
N GLY A 100 12.37 9.70 -10.28
CA GLY A 100 12.03 8.27 -10.37
C GLY A 100 12.71 7.36 -9.35
N ARG A 101 13.47 7.94 -8.40
CA ARG A 101 14.07 7.19 -7.29
C ARG A 101 13.01 7.00 -6.21
N GLN A 102 12.55 5.77 -6.03
CA GLN A 102 11.65 5.40 -4.95
C GLN A 102 12.50 4.98 -3.74
N PHE A 103 12.20 5.51 -2.54
CA PHE A 103 12.62 4.81 -1.33
C PHE A 103 11.59 3.71 -1.06
N GLY A 104 12.07 2.49 -0.86
CA GLY A 104 11.28 1.27 -0.88
C GLY A 104 10.05 1.32 0.01
N ALA A 105 9.01 0.59 -0.40
CA ALA A 105 7.77 0.50 0.32
C ALA A 105 8.02 -0.06 1.73
N VAL A 106 7.74 0.73 2.77
CA VAL A 106 7.90 0.29 4.16
C VAL A 106 6.51 -0.06 4.68
N GLY A 107 6.25 -1.36 4.84
CA GLY A 107 5.21 -1.79 5.78
C GLY A 107 5.62 -1.32 7.18
N ARG A 108 4.69 -0.83 7.99
CA ARG A 108 4.98 -0.48 9.40
C ARG A 108 5.41 -1.74 10.16
N GLY A 109 6.68 -2.11 10.05
CA GLY A 109 7.20 -3.42 10.43
C GLY A 109 8.59 -3.72 9.84
N GLY A 110 9.56 -2.82 10.07
CA GLY A 110 10.99 -3.16 10.04
C GLY A 110 11.68 -3.33 8.68
N ALA A 111 12.24 -2.25 8.15
CA ALA A 111 13.56 -2.27 7.49
C ALA A 111 14.13 -0.85 7.46
N ARG A 112 15.34 -0.67 7.99
CA ARG A 112 16.09 0.60 7.97
C ARG A 112 16.85 0.64 6.64
N PHE A 113 16.49 1.54 5.73
CA PHE A 113 17.16 1.69 4.43
C PHE A 113 18.44 2.52 4.60
N THR A 114 19.59 1.96 4.22
CA THR A 114 20.85 2.71 4.07
C THR A 114 21.00 3.12 2.61
N ILE A 115 20.94 4.42 2.33
CA ILE A 115 21.25 4.93 0.99
C ILE A 115 22.77 5.09 0.90
N GLY A 116 23.44 4.16 0.20
CA GLY A 116 24.77 4.41 -0.31
C GLY A 116 24.66 5.45 -1.42
N GLY A 117 25.08 6.68 -1.16
CA GLY A 117 25.27 7.69 -2.19
C GLY A 117 26.62 7.46 -2.84
N ASP A 118 26.64 6.92 -4.04
CA ASP A 118 27.74 7.08 -4.98
C ASP A 118 27.59 8.46 -5.64
N ASP A 119 28.27 9.46 -5.08
CA ASP A 119 28.27 10.84 -5.58
C ASP A 119 29.19 11.05 -6.80
N GLY A 120 29.58 9.98 -7.48
CA GLY A 120 30.09 10.01 -8.85
C GLY A 120 31.20 11.03 -9.11
N SER A 121 32.00 11.36 -8.11
CA SER A 121 33.07 12.35 -8.20
C SER A 121 34.39 11.64 -7.97
N SER A 122 35.05 11.25 -9.06
CA SER A 122 36.49 10.98 -9.03
C SER A 122 37.18 12.03 -9.91
N PRO A 123 38.19 12.76 -9.37
CA PRO A 123 39.04 13.63 -10.17
C PRO A 123 39.94 12.84 -11.14
#